data_AF-A0ABD2Q1L3-F1
#
_entry.id   AF-A0ABD2Q1L3-F1
#
_cell.length_a   1.000
_cell.length_b   1.000
_cell.length_c   1.000
_cell.angle_alpha   90.00
_cell.angle_beta   90.00
_cell.angle_gamma   90.00
#
_symmetry.space_group_name_H-M   'P 1'
#
loop_
_entity.id
_entity.type
_entity.pdbx_description
1 polymer ?
#
loop_
_entity_poly.entity_id
_entity_poly.type
_entity_poly.pdbx_seq_one_letter_code
_entity_poly.pdbx_strand_id
1 'polypeptide(L)' 'MFLSEGVHQVLVSLMASRAEIIYDDTFVTPDQLADKVNELGFHAQHLDQRDQSDTDHTPLALQIDSKA' A
#
# COMPACT_ATOMS: atom_id res chain seq x y z
N MET A 1 9.81 12.99 -8.59
CA MET A 1 8.79 12.33 -9.44
C MET A 1 8.46 11.02 -8.76
N PHE A 2 7.31 10.91 -8.09
CA PHE A 2 7.12 9.94 -6.97
C PHE A 2 6.28 8.69 -7.27
N LEU A 3 5.90 8.42 -8.53
CA LEU A 3 5.13 7.23 -8.86
C LEU A 3 6.07 6.18 -9.45
N SER A 4 6.53 5.27 -8.59
CA SER A 4 7.31 4.08 -8.93
C SER A 4 6.55 3.24 -9.95
N GLU A 5 7.23 2.86 -11.03
CA GLU A 5 6.71 1.97 -12.07
C GLU A 5 6.17 0.69 -11.41
N GLY A 6 4.92 0.31 -11.72
CA GLY A 6 4.24 -0.85 -11.12
C GLY A 6 3.14 -0.52 -10.12
N VAL A 7 2.95 0.75 -9.74
CA VAL A 7 1.78 1.15 -8.92
C VAL A 7 0.65 1.60 -9.83
N HIS A 8 -0.44 0.82 -9.85
CA HIS A 8 -1.62 1.12 -10.65
C HIS A 8 -2.54 2.13 -9.96
N GLN A 9 -2.78 1.95 -8.66
CA GLN A 9 -3.69 2.80 -7.91
C GLN A 9 -3.29 2.89 -6.44
N VAL A 10 -3.46 4.07 -5.84
CA VAL A 10 -3.27 4.29 -4.41
C VAL A 10 -4.47 5.03 -3.88
N LEU A 11 -5.15 4.43 -2.91
CA LEU A 11 -6.18 5.04 -2.09
C LEU A 11 -5.65 5.21 -0.67
N VAL A 12 -5.73 6.41 -0.13
CA VAL A 12 -5.38 6.67 1.27
C VAL A 12 -6.60 7.24 1.98
N SER A 13 -7.12 6.49 2.95
CA SER A 13 -8.26 6.87 3.77
C SER A 13 -7.78 7.27 5.16
N LEU A 14 -7.54 8.58 5.35
CA LEU A 14 -7.14 9.13 6.65
C LEU A 14 -8.20 8.95 7.74
N MET A 15 -9.49 9.02 7.36
CA MET A 15 -10.61 8.79 8.30
C MET A 15 -10.67 7.35 8.79
N ALA A 16 -10.27 6.40 7.95
CA ALA A 16 -10.30 4.97 8.24
C ALA A 16 -8.94 4.44 8.70
N SER A 17 -7.91 5.30 8.80
CA SER A 17 -6.55 4.87 9.12
C SER A 17 -6.10 3.69 8.23
N ARG A 18 -6.38 3.75 6.93
CA ARG A 18 -6.09 2.68 5.97
C ARG A 18 -5.62 3.23 4.63
N ALA A 19 -4.62 2.60 4.03
CA ALA A 19 -4.29 2.75 2.62
C ALA A 19 -4.57 1.45 1.86
N GLU A 20 -5.04 1.57 0.64
CA GLU A 20 -5.27 0.47 -0.29
C GLU A 20 -4.50 0.78 -1.56
N ILE A 21 -3.62 -0.13 -1.96
CA ILE A 21 -2.69 0.06 -3.07
C ILE A 21 -2.88 -1.09 -4.03
N ILE A 22 -3.13 -0.79 -5.28
CA ILE A 22 -3.15 -1.78 -6.36
C ILE A 22 -1.81 -1.65 -7.08
N TYR A 23 -1.04 -2.73 -7.04
CA TYR A 23 0.31 -2.76 -7.60
C TYR A 23 0.58 -4.09 -8.29
N ASP A 24 1.60 -4.07 -9.13
CA ASP A 24 2.14 -5.25 -9.79
C ASP A 24 3.35 -5.76 -8.98
N ASP A 25 3.23 -7.01 -8.48
CA ASP A 25 4.26 -7.65 -7.65
C ASP A 25 5.55 -7.95 -8.45
N THR A 26 5.46 -7.90 -9.78
CA THR A 26 6.59 -8.06 -10.70
C THR A 26 7.53 -6.85 -10.66
N PHE A 27 7.01 -5.67 -10.30
CA PHE A 27 7.77 -4.41 -10.31
C PHE A 27 8.03 -3.85 -8.92
N VAL A 28 7.05 -3.92 -8.01
CA VAL A 28 7.15 -3.36 -6.66
C VAL A 28 6.72 -4.37 -5.62
N THR A 29 7.35 -4.32 -4.45
CA THR A 29 6.99 -5.19 -3.33
C THR A 29 6.14 -4.45 -2.31
N PRO A 30 5.30 -5.16 -1.55
CA PRO A 30 4.47 -4.52 -0.54
C PRO A 30 5.29 -3.81 0.55
N ASP A 31 6.44 -4.35 0.91
CA ASP A 31 7.38 -3.70 1.84
C ASP A 31 7.86 -2.33 1.33
N GLN A 32 8.21 -2.21 0.04
CA GLN A 32 8.62 -0.92 -0.53
C GLN A 32 7.48 0.11 -0.51
N LEU A 33 6.24 -0.35 -0.66
CA LEU A 33 5.06 0.51 -0.57
C LEU A 33 4.81 0.95 0.88
N ALA A 34 4.97 0.05 1.86
CA ALA A 34 4.87 0.38 3.27
C ALA A 34 5.96 1.36 3.70
N ASP A 35 7.21 1.17 3.26
CA ASP A 35 8.32 2.09 3.54
C ASP A 35 8.05 3.49 3.00
N LYS A 36 7.49 3.61 1.79
CA LYS A 36 7.07 4.91 1.25
C LYS A 36 6.05 5.61 2.13
N VAL A 37 5.09 4.88 2.68
CA VAL A 37 4.11 5.47 3.60
C VAL A 37 4.77 5.88 4.92
N ASN A 38 5.72 5.08 5.43
CA ASN A 38 6.55 5.39 6.60
C ASN A 38 7.38 6.67 6.41
N GLU A 39 7.99 6.84 5.23
CA GLU A 39 8.75 8.04 4.87
C GLU A 39 7.90 9.32 4.81
N LEU A 40 6.60 9.18 4.51
CA LEU A 40 5.65 10.30 4.54
C LEU A 40 5.27 10.73 5.97
N GLY A 41 5.73 10.00 6.99
CA GLY A 41 5.46 10.28 8.41
C GLY A 41 4.24 9.54 8.96
N PHE A 42 3.70 8.57 8.23
CA PHE A 42 2.58 7.73 8.63
C PHE A 42 3.08 6.30 8.87
N HIS A 43 2.74 5.67 9.98
CA HIS A 43 3.19 4.29 10.22
C HIS A 43 2.26 3.33 9.48
N ALA A 44 2.77 2.64 8.46
CA ALA A 44 2.03 1.65 7.68
C ALA A 44 2.39 0.22 8.09
N GLN A 45 1.38 -0.59 8.41
CA GLN A 45 1.53 -2.03 8.65
C GLN A 45 0.75 -2.84 7.63
N HIS A 46 1.31 -3.98 7.21
CA HIS A 46 0.66 -4.90 6.29
C HIS A 46 -0.61 -5.43 6.94
N LEU A 47 -1.75 -5.19 6.29
CA LEU A 47 -2.99 -5.81 6.68
C LEU A 47 -3.10 -7.10 5.86
N ASP A 48 -3.03 -8.26 6.52
CA ASP A 48 -3.26 -9.57 5.90
C ASP A 48 -4.70 -9.65 5.35
N GLN A 49 -4.91 -9.12 4.15
CA GLN A 49 -6.12 -9.32 3.38
C GLN A 49 -5.90 -10.52 2.48
N ARG A 50 -6.50 -11.66 2.87
CA ARG A 50 -6.60 -12.86 2.03
C ARG A 50 -7.61 -12.61 0.91
N ASP A 51 -7.29 -11.70 0.01
CA ASP A 51 -8.06 -11.49 -1.21
C ASP A 51 -7.19 -11.99 -2.37
N GLN A 52 -7.28 -13.30 -2.64
CA GLN A 52 -6.79 -13.90 -3.88
C GLN A 52 -7.70 -13.43 -5.02
N SER A 53 -7.44 -12.24 -5.53
CA SER A 53 -8.01 -11.81 -6.81
C SER A 53 -7.16 -12.39 -7.93
N ASP A 54 -7.74 -13.32 -8.69
CA ASP A 54 -7.23 -13.86 -9.95
C ASP A 54 -7.22 -12.75 -11.02
N THR A 55 -6.34 -11.77 -10.86
CA THR A 55 -6.22 -10.61 -11.75
C THR A 55 -4.77 -10.14 -11.67
N ASP A 56 -4.24 -9.69 -12.80
CA ASP A 56 -2.87 -9.19 -13.04
C ASP A 56 -2.36 -8.14 -12.04
N HIS A 57 -3.19 -7.67 -11.11
CA HIS A 57 -2.87 -6.63 -10.14
C HIS A 57 -3.18 -7.11 -8.72
N THR A 58 -2.20 -6.94 -7.83
CA THR A 58 -2.28 -7.36 -6.44
C THR A 58 -2.77 -6.19 -5.57
N PRO A 59 -3.88 -6.35 -4.83
CA PRO A 59 -4.29 -5.37 -3.83
C PRO A 59 -3.47 -5.54 -2.55
N LEU A 60 -2.87 -4.46 -2.07
CA LEU A 60 -2.22 -4.35 -0.76
C LEU A 60 -2.98 -3.35 0.09
N ALA A 61 -3.52 -3.84 1.20
CA ALA A 61 -4.05 -2.97 2.24
C ALA A 61 -3.00 -2.76 3.33
N LEU A 62 -2.78 -1.50 3.69
CA LEU A 62 -1.92 -1.07 4.78
C LEU A 62 -2.78 -0.38 5.83
N GLN A 63 -2.60 -0.74 7.10
CA GLN A 63 -3.14 0.04 8.21
C GLN A 63 -2.22 1.22 8.46
N ILE A 64 -2.78 2.43 8.48
CA ILE A 64 -2.07 3.66 8.79
C ILE A 64 -2.35 4.07 10.22
N ASP A 65 -1.33 3.99 11.06
CA ASP A 65 -1.36 4.53 12.41
C ASP A 65 -0.74 5.93 12.43
N SER A 66 -1.40 6.85 13.13
CA SER A 66 -0.77 8.14 13.46
C SER A 66 0.38 7.86 14.41
N LYS A 67 1.58 8.26 14.02
CA LYS A 67 2.78 8.10 14.84
C LYS A 67 2.59 8.93 16.12
N ALA A 68 2.29 8.25 17.23
CA ALA A 68 2.23 8.85 18.56
C ALA A 68 3.62 9.30 19.02
#